data_AF-A0A9P1GBF7-F1
#
_entry.id   AF-A0A9P1GBF7-F1
#
_cell.length_a   1.000
_cell.length_b   1.000
_cell.length_c   1.000
_cell.angle_alpha   90.00
_cell.angle_beta   90.00
_cell.angle_gamma   90.00
#
_symmetry.space_group_name_H-M   'P 1'
#
loop_
_entity.id
_entity.type
_entity.pdbx_description
1 polymer ?
#
loop_
_entity_poly.entity_id
_entity_poly.type
_entity_poly.pdbx_seq_one_letter_code
_entity_poly.pdbx_strand_id
1 'polypeptide(L)'
;MSTDAVELSFQRASVHLVHDVKRLEDGEDLNDALLDFFVKLGQALIPNRKDSGGIVGFNEGLSPVAYLGSYFYGMLQKGHTSDGRQGHANVANWAKRRLGKGGLFAEQVGALAVPVNELLRDYMGRQQEKHWWLALLVNPRAPCPNDGPLQEAVSVSCLDSFARTGMRYKPPRRALKVEKDSRNEAYFVEVSSFSRSGFVALIAFRAQGDGSLGPLLDPRLSRLQFGHRVIKEPELDLKVRNYGDHGVPGVLEGTLEFAFDSSTRICGEYTLHYAGVGEYKPALKLELRREPNQSQLQVSKLLGGYCGKEFELSESAGSYGDAQVAEALQLADTPQQESAHDCGFFILEQVLRLLQLSPTALRSLASKSTEDIASLPWPSQREVVKRKKKLREITADLFVASRRQNTSDSVVLLKNDELLRKKLLLAMWEGPYFARAVANVISAAVFAADLFLSQN
;
A
#
# COMPACT_ATOMS: atom_id res chain seq x y z
N MET A 1 26.73 32.22 -23.05
CA MET A 1 26.29 30.83 -23.31
C MET A 1 25.37 30.44 -22.17
N SER A 2 24.07 30.34 -22.42
CA SER A 2 23.10 29.88 -21.42
C SER A 2 23.33 28.37 -21.25
N THR A 3 23.77 27.96 -20.06
CA THR A 3 23.76 26.55 -19.69
C THR A 3 22.31 26.14 -19.54
N ASP A 4 21.82 25.28 -20.44
CA ASP A 4 20.50 24.66 -20.28
C ASP A 4 20.45 24.00 -18.90
N ALA A 5 19.51 24.41 -18.06
CA ALA A 5 19.34 23.80 -16.75
C ALA A 5 18.80 22.38 -16.94
N VAL A 6 19.71 21.40 -16.93
CA VAL A 6 19.39 19.98 -17.12
C VAL A 6 19.01 19.29 -15.79
N GLU A 7 19.21 19.97 -14.66
CA GLU A 7 19.00 19.40 -13.33
C GLU A 7 18.19 20.35 -12.43
N LEU A 8 17.31 19.79 -11.61
CA LEU A 8 16.67 20.44 -10.47
C LEU A 8 17.18 19.81 -9.18
N SER A 9 17.40 20.61 -8.15
CA SER A 9 17.81 20.14 -6.82
C SER A 9 16.88 20.67 -5.73
N PHE A 10 16.64 19.85 -4.71
CA PHE A 10 15.90 20.22 -3.50
C PHE A 10 16.38 19.36 -2.32
N GLN A 11 16.95 20.00 -1.28
CA GLN A 11 17.40 19.30 -0.05
C GLN A 11 18.18 18.00 -0.31
N ARG A 12 19.21 18.06 -1.17
CA ARG A 12 20.06 16.92 -1.59
C ARG A 12 19.35 15.82 -2.39
N ALA A 13 18.11 16.02 -2.82
CA ALA A 13 17.54 15.25 -3.93
C ALA A 13 17.79 16.04 -5.21
N SER A 14 18.08 15.34 -6.30
CA SER A 14 18.17 15.93 -7.62
C SER A 14 17.37 15.15 -8.64
N VAL A 15 16.91 15.85 -9.68
CA VAL A 15 16.12 15.31 -10.78
C VAL A 15 16.74 15.83 -12.07
N HIS A 16 17.14 14.91 -12.94
CA HIS A 16 17.71 15.18 -14.24
C HIS A 16 16.66 15.12 -15.34
N LEU A 17 16.59 16.17 -16.17
CA LEU A 17 15.58 16.35 -17.22
C LEU A 17 15.51 15.15 -18.19
N VAL A 18 16.67 14.61 -18.59
CA VAL A 18 16.74 13.55 -19.60
C VAL A 18 16.46 12.15 -19.03
N HIS A 19 16.88 11.89 -17.79
CA HIS A 19 16.91 10.53 -17.25
C HIS A 19 15.73 10.25 -16.33
N ASP A 20 15.31 11.24 -15.57
CA ASP A 20 14.31 11.08 -14.53
C ASP A 20 12.93 11.52 -15.02
N VAL A 21 12.80 12.67 -15.68
CA VAL A 21 11.48 13.23 -16.04
C VAL A 21 10.67 12.31 -16.95
N LYS A 22 11.33 11.55 -17.84
CA LYS A 22 10.66 10.54 -18.68
C LYS A 22 9.91 9.48 -17.86
N ARG A 23 10.32 9.24 -16.60
CA ARG A 23 9.66 8.31 -15.67
C ARG A 23 8.30 8.82 -15.17
N LEU A 24 7.92 10.05 -15.51
CA LEU A 24 6.59 10.59 -15.28
C LEU A 24 5.62 10.28 -16.43
N GLU A 25 6.09 9.68 -17.52
CA GLU A 25 5.24 9.28 -18.66
C GLU A 25 4.49 7.97 -18.39
N ASP A 26 3.39 7.76 -19.11
CA ASP A 26 2.53 6.58 -18.95
C ASP A 26 3.31 5.29 -19.30
N GLY A 27 3.13 4.24 -18.49
CA GLY A 27 3.88 2.98 -18.63
C GLY A 27 5.30 2.98 -18.06
N GLU A 28 5.78 4.10 -17.49
CA GLU A 28 7.09 4.16 -16.84
C GLU A 28 7.00 4.11 -15.31
N ASP A 29 7.95 3.41 -14.70
CA ASP A 29 8.11 3.31 -13.24
C ASP A 29 8.72 4.59 -12.65
N LEU A 30 8.15 5.08 -11.56
CA LEU A 30 8.78 6.14 -10.76
C LEU A 30 10.14 5.65 -10.22
N ASN A 31 11.19 6.44 -10.38
CA ASN A 31 12.51 6.13 -9.84
C ASN A 31 12.78 6.79 -8.48
N ASP A 32 13.87 6.37 -7.84
CA ASP A 32 14.31 6.88 -6.53
C ASP A 32 14.48 8.40 -6.50
N ALA A 33 15.02 8.99 -7.58
CA ALA A 33 15.29 10.42 -7.69
C ALA A 33 13.99 11.24 -7.61
N LEU A 34 12.98 10.89 -8.40
CA LEU A 34 11.68 11.55 -8.38
C LEU A 34 10.94 11.32 -7.06
N LEU A 35 10.95 10.09 -6.54
CA LEU A 35 10.32 9.78 -5.25
C LEU A 35 10.92 10.63 -4.13
N ASP A 36 12.25 10.66 -4.00
CA ASP A 36 12.94 11.47 -3.00
C ASP A 36 12.70 12.97 -3.18
N PHE A 37 12.69 13.46 -4.42
CA PHE A 37 12.48 14.87 -4.73
C PHE A 37 11.08 15.32 -4.31
N PHE A 38 10.03 14.59 -4.73
CA PHE A 38 8.65 14.98 -4.41
C PHE A 38 8.27 14.75 -2.95
N VAL A 39 8.78 13.69 -2.30
CA VAL A 39 8.52 13.51 -0.86
C VAL A 39 9.11 14.67 -0.06
N LYS A 40 10.35 15.10 -0.36
CA LYS A 40 10.98 16.23 0.34
C LYS A 40 10.26 17.55 0.05
N LEU A 41 9.84 17.80 -1.18
CA LEU A 41 9.00 18.96 -1.50
C LEU A 41 7.69 18.93 -0.71
N GLY A 42 7.04 17.76 -0.63
CA GLY A 42 5.86 17.54 0.20
C GLY A 42 6.10 17.85 1.67
N GLN A 43 7.19 17.33 2.25
CA GLN A 43 7.58 17.57 3.64
C GLN A 43 7.78 19.06 3.94
N ALA A 44 8.29 19.82 2.97
CA ALA A 44 8.52 21.25 3.14
C ALA A 44 7.26 22.11 2.94
N LEU A 45 6.33 21.69 2.08
CA LEU A 45 5.21 22.53 1.63
C LEU A 45 3.86 22.17 2.28
N ILE A 46 3.58 20.89 2.55
CA ILE A 46 2.26 20.44 3.01
C ILE A 46 2.01 20.80 4.49
N PRO A 47 2.93 20.51 5.44
CA PRO A 47 2.71 20.81 6.86
C PRO A 47 2.68 22.31 7.18
N ASN A 48 3.37 23.14 6.38
CA ASN A 48 3.56 24.58 6.63
C ASN A 48 2.45 25.46 6.02
N ARG A 49 1.29 24.86 5.73
CA ARG A 49 0.12 25.58 5.21
C ARG A 49 -0.64 26.20 6.38
N LYS A 50 -0.89 27.51 6.33
CA LYS A 50 -1.87 28.18 7.20
C LYS A 50 -3.28 27.82 6.75
N ASP A 51 -4.21 27.70 7.70
CA ASP A 51 -5.65 27.51 7.42
C ASP A 51 -6.22 28.61 6.51
N SER A 52 -5.61 29.81 6.53
CA SER A 52 -5.93 30.95 5.65
C SER A 52 -5.30 30.88 4.25
N GLY A 53 -4.66 29.78 3.87
CA GLY A 53 -4.10 29.56 2.52
C GLY A 53 -2.71 30.15 2.26
N GLY A 54 -2.08 30.79 3.24
CA GLY A 54 -0.68 31.22 3.16
C GLY A 54 0.32 30.09 3.48
N ILE A 55 1.53 30.14 2.90
CA ILE A 55 2.63 29.19 3.18
C ILE A 55 3.66 29.87 4.09
N VAL A 56 4.02 29.21 5.20
CA VAL A 56 5.01 29.72 6.17
C VAL A 56 6.40 29.24 5.79
N GLY A 57 7.09 29.99 4.92
CA GLY A 57 8.48 29.77 4.58
C GLY A 57 8.83 28.36 4.06
N PHE A 58 10.12 28.11 3.81
CA PHE A 58 10.66 26.76 3.69
C PHE A 58 11.42 26.48 4.99
N ASN A 59 11.16 25.35 5.65
CA ASN A 59 11.85 24.85 6.85
C ASN A 59 11.42 25.43 8.23
N GLU A 60 10.26 26.07 8.37
CA GLU A 60 9.82 26.55 9.71
C GLU A 60 9.14 25.46 10.57
N GLY A 61 8.67 24.36 9.97
CA GLY A 61 8.11 23.20 10.67
C GLY A 61 8.83 21.90 10.32
N LEU A 62 9.09 21.08 11.34
CA LEU A 62 9.58 19.71 11.16
C LEU A 62 8.39 18.82 10.74
N SER A 63 8.58 17.96 9.73
CA SER A 63 7.51 17.16 9.11
C SER A 63 6.91 16.12 10.07
N PRO A 64 5.57 15.91 10.05
CA PRO A 64 4.90 14.88 10.86
C PRO A 64 5.30 13.45 10.47
N VAL A 65 5.74 13.26 9.22
CA VAL A 65 6.24 12.00 8.68
C VAL A 65 7.74 12.14 8.43
N ALA A 66 8.54 11.34 9.13
CA ALA A 66 9.96 11.19 8.85
C ALA A 66 10.17 10.42 7.53
N TYR A 67 11.16 10.83 6.76
CA TYR A 67 11.55 10.19 5.51
C TYR A 67 13.07 10.16 5.39
N LEU A 68 13.63 8.95 5.30
CA LEU A 68 15.08 8.74 5.25
C LEU A 68 15.57 8.44 3.81
N GLY A 69 14.76 8.71 2.80
CA GLY A 69 15.10 8.41 1.41
C GLY A 69 14.77 6.98 1.01
N SER A 70 14.51 6.80 -0.27
CA SER A 70 14.20 5.53 -0.94
C SER A 70 15.28 4.44 -0.74
N TYR A 71 16.55 4.84 -0.67
CA TYR A 71 17.66 3.92 -0.43
C TYR A 71 17.83 3.44 1.01
N PHE A 72 17.09 4.02 1.98
CA PHE A 72 17.30 3.73 3.40
C PHE A 72 17.18 2.23 3.71
N TYR A 73 16.10 1.59 3.27
CA TYR A 73 15.87 0.18 3.54
C TYR A 73 16.95 -0.71 2.88
N GLY A 74 17.28 -0.44 1.61
CA GLY A 74 18.35 -1.14 0.89
C GLY A 74 19.71 -1.06 1.59
N MET A 75 20.03 0.09 2.17
CA MET A 75 21.24 0.28 2.96
C MET A 75 21.17 -0.38 4.32
N LEU A 76 20.01 -0.35 4.99
CA LEU A 76 19.81 -0.99 6.29
C LEU A 76 20.08 -2.50 6.20
N GLN A 77 19.61 -3.17 5.16
CA GLN A 77 19.80 -4.62 4.94
C GLN A 77 21.16 -5.00 4.30
N LYS A 78 22.00 -4.01 3.95
CA LYS A 78 23.24 -4.25 3.20
C LYS A 78 24.16 -5.20 3.97
N GLY A 79 24.70 -6.20 3.27
CA GLY A 79 25.55 -7.23 3.86
C GLY A 79 24.77 -8.34 4.57
N HIS A 80 23.46 -8.50 4.27
CA HIS A 80 22.62 -9.56 4.83
C HIS A 80 22.55 -9.54 6.36
N THR A 81 22.42 -8.34 6.93
CA THR A 81 22.31 -8.16 8.38
C THR A 81 21.13 -8.97 8.95
N SER A 82 21.35 -9.65 10.07
CA SER A 82 20.35 -10.54 10.69
C SER A 82 19.21 -9.81 11.38
N ASP A 83 19.43 -8.54 11.75
CA ASP A 83 18.48 -7.64 12.38
C ASP A 83 18.82 -6.17 12.13
N GLY A 84 17.93 -5.28 12.57
CA GLY A 84 18.05 -3.85 12.39
C GLY A 84 19.13 -3.19 13.24
N ARG A 85 19.53 -3.80 14.35
CA ARG A 85 20.58 -3.26 15.24
C ARG A 85 21.94 -3.37 14.56
N GLN A 86 22.21 -4.50 13.92
CA GLN A 86 23.41 -4.69 13.10
C GLN A 86 23.35 -3.80 11.85
N GLY A 87 22.19 -3.76 11.17
CA GLY A 87 21.98 -2.93 9.98
C GLY A 87 22.15 -1.43 10.23
N HIS A 88 21.89 -0.96 11.45
CA HIS A 88 22.03 0.45 11.85
C HIS A 88 23.38 1.05 11.47
N ALA A 89 24.47 0.28 11.60
CA ALA A 89 25.82 0.75 11.26
C ALA A 89 25.94 1.24 9.81
N ASN A 90 25.20 0.64 8.87
CA ASN A 90 25.19 1.04 7.46
C ASN A 90 24.48 2.37 7.20
N VAL A 91 23.56 2.75 8.09
CA VAL A 91 22.70 3.94 7.99
C VAL A 91 22.88 4.85 9.20
N ALA A 92 24.01 4.74 9.89
CA ALA A 92 24.31 5.50 11.09
C ALA A 92 24.20 7.02 10.80
N ASN A 93 23.61 7.75 11.73
CA ASN A 93 23.37 9.20 11.63
C ASN A 93 22.39 9.63 10.53
N TRP A 94 21.69 8.73 9.83
CA TRP A 94 20.73 9.15 8.81
C TRP A 94 19.55 9.92 9.42
N ALA A 95 18.96 9.41 10.50
CA ALA A 95 17.91 10.09 11.24
C ALA A 95 18.40 11.43 11.82
N LYS A 96 19.49 11.42 12.60
CA LYS A 96 20.09 12.63 13.19
C LYS A 96 20.36 13.73 12.15
N ARG A 97 20.93 13.39 10.99
CA ARG A 97 21.27 14.37 9.94
C ARG A 97 20.04 14.95 9.23
N ARG A 98 18.95 14.20 9.11
CA ARG A 98 17.76 14.63 8.36
C ARG A 98 16.67 15.24 9.23
N LEU A 99 16.53 14.73 10.45
CA LEU A 99 15.46 15.10 11.38
C LEU A 99 15.95 16.07 12.48
N GLY A 100 17.26 16.20 12.66
CA GLY A 100 17.86 17.10 13.64
C GLY A 100 17.78 16.56 15.07
N LYS A 101 17.57 17.47 16.04
CA LYS A 101 17.51 17.15 17.47
C LYS A 101 16.30 16.26 17.76
N GLY A 102 16.50 15.20 18.54
CA GLY A 102 15.47 14.20 18.87
C GLY A 102 15.30 13.10 17.83
N GLY A 103 15.83 13.26 16.61
CA GLY A 103 15.82 12.20 15.59
C GLY A 103 14.41 11.69 15.29
N LEU A 104 14.24 10.35 15.31
CA LEU A 104 12.95 9.68 15.08
C LEU A 104 11.97 9.83 16.25
N PHE A 105 12.46 10.18 17.44
CA PHE A 105 11.67 10.23 18.67
C PHE A 105 11.27 11.67 19.05
N ALA A 106 11.52 12.63 18.18
CA ALA A 106 11.10 14.00 18.39
C ALA A 106 9.56 14.11 18.38
N GLU A 107 8.99 15.05 19.15
CA GLU A 107 7.53 15.18 19.35
C GLU A 107 6.73 15.37 18.06
N GLN A 108 7.33 16.03 17.08
CA GLN A 108 6.74 16.23 15.78
C GLN A 108 6.67 14.95 14.94
N VAL A 109 7.45 13.90 15.22
CA VAL A 109 7.47 12.71 14.38
C VAL A 109 6.34 11.79 14.83
N GLY A 110 5.30 11.71 14.00
CA GLY A 110 4.18 10.78 14.21
C GLY A 110 4.41 9.44 13.53
N ALA A 111 5.16 9.41 12.42
CA ALA A 111 5.46 8.19 11.68
C ALA A 111 6.79 8.27 10.92
N LEU A 112 7.34 7.12 10.55
CA LEU A 112 8.47 6.96 9.63
C LEU A 112 8.00 6.22 8.37
N ALA A 113 8.08 6.88 7.21
CA ALA A 113 7.79 6.30 5.91
C ALA A 113 9.06 5.68 5.31
N VAL A 114 9.00 4.38 5.01
CA VAL A 114 10.11 3.59 4.45
C VAL A 114 9.65 2.93 3.15
N PRO A 115 9.98 3.51 1.99
CA PRO A 115 9.83 2.83 0.72
C PRO A 115 10.66 1.55 0.69
N VAL A 116 10.05 0.45 0.27
CA VAL A 116 10.69 -0.85 0.10
C VAL A 116 10.64 -1.22 -1.38
N ASN A 117 11.81 -1.45 -1.97
CA ASN A 117 11.96 -1.95 -3.32
C ASN A 117 12.27 -3.46 -3.26
N GLU A 118 11.25 -4.28 -3.48
CA GLU A 118 11.32 -5.72 -3.42
C GLU A 118 11.53 -6.32 -4.82
N LEU A 119 12.40 -7.33 -4.90
CA LEU A 119 12.54 -8.14 -6.12
C LEU A 119 11.58 -9.31 -6.06
N LEU A 120 10.49 -9.21 -6.82
CA LEU A 120 9.50 -10.29 -6.92
C LEU A 120 10.10 -11.48 -7.66
N ARG A 121 9.88 -12.66 -7.08
CA ARG A 121 10.24 -13.94 -7.69
C ARG A 121 8.99 -14.65 -8.18
N ASP A 122 9.11 -15.37 -9.29
CA ASP A 122 8.07 -16.29 -9.76
C ASP A 122 8.05 -17.59 -8.93
N TYR A 123 7.13 -18.50 -9.26
CA TYR A 123 7.02 -19.81 -8.60
C TYR A 123 8.23 -20.73 -8.84
N MET A 124 9.08 -20.40 -9.81
CA MET A 124 10.36 -21.08 -10.08
C MET A 124 11.54 -20.39 -9.38
N GLY A 125 11.30 -19.32 -8.62
CA GLY A 125 12.32 -18.54 -7.92
C GLY A 125 13.10 -17.55 -8.81
N ARG A 126 12.71 -17.39 -10.10
CA ARG A 126 13.34 -16.46 -11.04
C ARG A 126 12.86 -15.04 -10.75
N GLN A 127 13.78 -14.08 -10.84
CA GLN A 127 13.44 -12.68 -10.69
C GLN A 127 12.56 -12.24 -11.87
N GLN A 128 11.36 -11.76 -11.57
CA GLN A 128 10.46 -11.22 -12.59
C GLN A 128 10.58 -9.70 -12.63
N GLU A 129 10.28 -9.04 -11.51
CA GLU A 129 10.00 -7.60 -11.50
C GLU A 129 10.42 -6.95 -10.20
N LYS A 130 10.74 -5.66 -10.27
CA LYS A 130 10.90 -4.80 -9.09
C LYS A 130 9.54 -4.27 -8.70
N HIS A 131 9.22 -4.33 -7.41
CA HIS A 131 7.96 -3.82 -6.88
C HIS A 131 8.22 -2.91 -5.69
N TRP A 132 7.56 -1.77 -5.71
CA TRP A 132 7.62 -0.79 -4.64
C TRP A 132 6.39 -0.91 -3.73
N TRP A 133 6.61 -1.05 -2.43
CA TRP A 133 5.57 -0.89 -1.41
C TRP A 133 6.06 -0.05 -0.24
N LEU A 134 5.15 0.45 0.59
CA LEU A 134 5.48 1.36 1.70
C LEU A 134 5.35 0.63 3.04
N ALA A 135 6.44 0.56 3.79
CA ALA A 135 6.38 0.28 5.22
C ALA A 135 6.23 1.58 6.00
N LEU A 136 5.15 1.70 6.76
CA LEU A 136 4.86 2.86 7.60
C LEU A 136 4.97 2.46 9.07
N LEU A 137 6.06 2.86 9.72
CA LEU A 137 6.20 2.71 11.17
C LEU A 137 5.49 3.88 11.85
N VAL A 138 4.39 3.59 12.52
CA VAL A 138 3.54 4.59 13.19
C VAL A 138 3.86 4.60 14.68
N ASN A 139 4.02 5.79 15.23
CA ASN A 139 4.42 6.05 16.61
C ASN A 139 5.72 5.33 17.04
N PRO A 140 6.88 5.67 16.46
CA PRO A 140 8.15 5.07 16.86
C PRO A 140 8.51 5.32 18.35
N ARG A 141 7.82 6.23 19.04
CA ARG A 141 8.04 6.54 20.47
C ARG A 141 7.30 5.62 21.44
N ALA A 142 6.25 4.95 21.00
CA ALA A 142 5.40 4.13 21.89
C ALA A 142 6.17 3.07 22.72
N PRO A 143 7.19 2.38 22.18
CA PRO A 143 7.95 1.37 22.93
C PRO A 143 8.94 1.94 23.97
N CYS A 144 8.88 3.25 24.25
CA CYS A 144 9.73 3.92 25.24
C CYS A 144 9.13 3.79 26.66
N PRO A 145 9.89 3.29 27.66
CA PRO A 145 9.34 2.93 28.97
C PRO A 145 8.88 4.08 29.89
N ASN A 146 9.04 5.36 29.51
CA ASN A 146 8.87 6.50 30.44
C ASN A 146 7.81 7.55 30.03
N ASP A 147 7.10 7.40 28.91
CA ASP A 147 6.13 8.41 28.43
C ASP A 147 4.70 8.13 28.94
N GLY A 148 4.47 8.24 30.26
CA GLY A 148 3.13 8.43 30.84
C GLY A 148 2.27 7.18 31.17
N PRO A 149 1.09 7.38 31.78
CA PRO A 149 0.22 6.31 32.32
C PRO A 149 -0.58 5.52 31.28
N LEU A 150 -0.50 5.88 29.99
CA LEU A 150 -1.16 5.18 28.89
C LEU A 150 -0.09 4.61 27.96
N GLN A 151 0.00 3.29 27.89
CA GLN A 151 0.90 2.60 26.97
C GLN A 151 0.45 2.91 25.54
N GLU A 152 1.16 3.82 24.87
CA GLU A 152 0.85 4.13 23.47
C GLU A 152 1.18 2.92 22.58
N ALA A 153 0.38 2.70 21.54
CA ALA A 153 0.61 1.63 20.58
C ALA A 153 1.66 2.05 19.54
N VAL A 154 2.45 1.08 19.07
CA VAL A 154 3.30 1.17 17.86
C VAL A 154 2.70 0.25 16.80
N SER A 155 2.86 0.57 15.52
CA SER A 155 2.50 -0.36 14.44
C SER A 155 3.41 -0.22 13.23
N VAL A 156 3.55 -1.29 12.46
CA VAL A 156 4.22 -1.30 11.15
C VAL A 156 3.18 -1.65 10.09
N SER A 157 2.63 -0.65 9.42
CA SER A 157 1.64 -0.85 8.35
C SER A 157 2.33 -1.11 7.00
N CYS A 158 2.02 -2.23 6.35
CA CYS A 158 2.47 -2.55 4.99
C CYS A 158 1.41 -2.11 3.97
N LEU A 159 1.65 -0.97 3.31
CA LEU A 159 0.78 -0.44 2.25
C LEU A 159 1.32 -0.90 0.89
N ASP A 160 0.60 -1.79 0.25
CA ASP A 160 1.07 -2.55 -0.91
C ASP A 160 0.00 -2.56 -1.99
N SER A 161 0.26 -1.83 -3.08
CA SER A 161 -0.67 -1.73 -4.21
C SER A 161 -0.62 -2.97 -5.12
N PHE A 162 0.27 -3.94 -4.88
CA PHE A 162 0.35 -5.19 -5.63
C PHE A 162 0.51 -6.38 -4.69
N ALA A 163 -0.43 -6.52 -3.76
CA ALA A 163 -0.39 -7.63 -2.84
C ALA A 163 -0.74 -8.95 -3.54
N ARG A 164 -0.04 -10.00 -3.11
CA ARG A 164 -0.35 -11.38 -3.48
C ARG A 164 -0.92 -12.09 -2.26
N THR A 165 -2.10 -12.68 -2.41
CA THR A 165 -2.72 -13.52 -1.38
C THR A 165 -3.30 -14.79 -2.00
N GLY A 166 -3.41 -15.85 -1.22
CA GLY A 166 -4.15 -17.02 -1.64
C GLY A 166 -4.49 -17.95 -0.51
N MET A 167 -5.57 -18.67 -0.70
CA MET A 167 -6.04 -19.73 0.18
C MET A 167 -6.17 -21.02 -0.61
N ARG A 168 -5.67 -22.11 -0.01
CA ARG A 168 -5.91 -23.48 -0.48
C ARG A 168 -6.92 -24.13 0.45
N TYR A 169 -7.96 -24.72 -0.11
CA TYR A 169 -9.03 -25.34 0.67
C TYR A 169 -8.76 -26.84 0.82
N LYS A 170 -8.68 -27.29 2.07
CA LYS A 170 -8.52 -28.70 2.44
C LYS A 170 -9.55 -29.05 3.54
N PRO A 171 -10.62 -29.82 3.23
CA PRO A 171 -10.99 -30.30 1.89
C PRO A 171 -11.42 -29.16 0.95
N PRO A 172 -11.46 -29.39 -0.39
CA PRO A 172 -12.02 -28.44 -1.35
C PRO A 172 -13.43 -27.99 -0.98
N ARG A 173 -13.80 -26.76 -1.37
CA ARG A 173 -15.17 -26.27 -1.20
C ARG A 173 -16.04 -26.85 -2.30
N ARG A 174 -17.14 -27.53 -1.95
CA ARG A 174 -17.99 -28.27 -2.89
C ARG A 174 -19.41 -27.69 -2.98
N ALA A 175 -19.96 -27.66 -4.18
CA ALA A 175 -21.36 -27.37 -4.47
C ALA A 175 -21.93 -28.41 -5.45
N LEU A 176 -23.24 -28.65 -5.38
CA LEU A 176 -23.94 -29.66 -6.18
C LEU A 176 -24.92 -28.99 -7.15
N LYS A 177 -25.07 -29.55 -8.35
CA LYS A 177 -26.05 -29.04 -9.34
C LYS A 177 -27.46 -29.19 -8.79
N VAL A 178 -28.30 -28.20 -9.06
CA VAL A 178 -29.71 -28.17 -8.65
C VAL A 178 -30.59 -28.48 -9.85
N GLU A 179 -31.54 -29.40 -9.67
CA GLU A 179 -32.59 -29.67 -10.64
C GLU A 179 -33.92 -29.79 -9.91
N LYS A 180 -34.92 -28.99 -10.31
CA LYS A 180 -36.30 -29.01 -9.75
C LYS A 180 -36.29 -29.07 -8.21
N ASP A 181 -35.48 -28.23 -7.59
CA ASP A 181 -35.27 -28.09 -6.14
C ASP A 181 -34.56 -29.25 -5.42
N SER A 182 -34.13 -30.29 -6.14
CA SER A 182 -33.27 -31.36 -5.61
C SER A 182 -31.79 -31.13 -5.95
N ARG A 183 -30.88 -31.57 -5.08
CA ARG A 183 -29.43 -31.54 -5.33
C ARG A 183 -29.00 -32.88 -5.89
N ASN A 184 -28.27 -32.90 -7.00
CA ASN A 184 -27.76 -34.12 -7.60
C ASN A 184 -26.28 -34.31 -7.24
N GLU A 185 -25.96 -35.36 -6.46
CA GLU A 185 -24.59 -35.65 -6.04
C GLU A 185 -23.66 -36.07 -7.18
N ALA A 186 -24.21 -36.59 -8.28
CA ALA A 186 -23.45 -36.96 -9.47
C ALA A 186 -22.92 -35.74 -10.24
N TYR A 187 -23.51 -34.56 -10.00
CA TYR A 187 -23.05 -33.30 -10.58
C TYR A 187 -22.53 -32.36 -9.49
N PHE A 188 -21.22 -32.12 -9.49
CA PHE A 188 -20.60 -31.24 -8.51
C PHE A 188 -19.55 -30.34 -9.12
N VAL A 189 -19.26 -29.27 -8.39
CA VAL A 189 -18.09 -28.42 -8.59
C VAL A 189 -17.33 -28.30 -7.27
N GLU A 190 -16.02 -28.44 -7.35
CA GLU A 190 -15.07 -28.27 -6.26
C GLU A 190 -14.11 -27.13 -6.55
N VAL A 191 -13.88 -26.27 -5.56
CA VAL A 191 -12.86 -25.23 -5.59
C VAL A 191 -11.73 -25.61 -4.65
N SER A 192 -10.54 -25.77 -5.21
CA SER A 192 -9.34 -26.22 -4.49
C SER A 192 -8.48 -25.06 -4.01
N SER A 193 -8.50 -23.93 -4.71
CA SER A 193 -7.82 -22.70 -4.28
C SER A 193 -8.48 -21.45 -4.82
N PHE A 194 -8.31 -20.37 -4.07
CA PHE A 194 -8.65 -19.01 -4.47
C PHE A 194 -7.47 -18.12 -4.15
N SER A 195 -6.94 -17.42 -5.14
CA SER A 195 -5.80 -16.51 -4.97
C SER A 195 -6.02 -15.20 -5.70
N ARG A 196 -5.34 -14.15 -5.27
CA ARG A 196 -5.37 -12.83 -5.88
C ARG A 196 -3.95 -12.29 -6.00
N SER A 197 -3.65 -11.68 -7.14
CA SER A 197 -2.40 -10.97 -7.41
C SER A 197 -2.74 -9.60 -8.00
N GLY A 198 -2.60 -8.55 -7.20
CA GLY A 198 -3.00 -7.20 -7.59
C GLY A 198 -4.51 -7.13 -7.88
N PHE A 199 -4.87 -6.77 -9.10
CA PHE A 199 -6.27 -6.63 -9.53
C PHE A 199 -6.86 -7.92 -10.13
N VAL A 200 -6.13 -9.03 -10.15
CA VAL A 200 -6.60 -10.30 -10.74
C VAL A 200 -6.83 -11.34 -9.66
N ALA A 201 -7.97 -12.02 -9.64
CA ALA A 201 -8.16 -13.21 -8.80
C ALA A 201 -8.44 -14.47 -9.63
N LEU A 202 -7.83 -15.56 -9.17
CA LEU A 202 -7.79 -16.87 -9.81
C LEU A 202 -8.48 -17.89 -8.91
N ILE A 203 -9.45 -18.60 -9.45
CA ILE A 203 -10.16 -19.69 -8.77
C ILE A 203 -9.89 -20.99 -9.52
N ALA A 204 -9.18 -21.91 -8.87
CA ALA A 204 -8.94 -23.24 -9.42
C ALA A 204 -10.13 -24.15 -9.07
N PHE A 205 -10.73 -24.73 -10.11
CA PHE A 205 -11.95 -25.54 -9.95
C PHE A 205 -11.86 -26.88 -10.69
N ARG A 206 -12.69 -27.82 -10.25
CA ARG A 206 -13.00 -29.07 -10.94
C ARG A 206 -14.50 -29.32 -10.89
N ALA A 207 -15.15 -29.46 -12.04
CA ALA A 207 -16.55 -29.85 -12.15
C ALA A 207 -16.66 -31.24 -12.78
N GLN A 208 -17.62 -32.03 -12.31
CA GLN A 208 -17.86 -33.39 -12.77
C GLN A 208 -19.36 -33.67 -12.84
N GLY A 209 -19.76 -34.50 -13.80
CA GLY A 209 -21.13 -34.95 -14.03
C GLY A 209 -21.12 -36.36 -14.62
N ASP A 210 -22.17 -37.14 -14.41
CA ASP A 210 -22.31 -38.48 -15.01
C ASP A 210 -23.01 -38.46 -16.38
N GLY A 211 -23.46 -37.29 -16.85
CA GLY A 211 -24.16 -37.12 -18.12
C GLY A 211 -25.69 -37.28 -18.01
N SER A 212 -26.22 -37.68 -16.86
CA SER A 212 -27.67 -37.90 -16.66
C SER A 212 -28.51 -36.63 -16.75
N LEU A 213 -27.92 -35.46 -16.47
CA LEU A 213 -28.54 -34.14 -16.53
C LEU A 213 -28.02 -33.28 -17.70
N GLY A 214 -27.57 -33.96 -18.77
CA GLY A 214 -26.95 -33.32 -19.93
C GLY A 214 -25.51 -32.86 -19.67
N PRO A 215 -24.95 -31.98 -20.53
CA PRO A 215 -23.58 -31.53 -20.41
C PRO A 215 -23.37 -30.69 -19.13
N LEU A 216 -22.12 -30.62 -18.69
CA LEU A 216 -21.69 -29.64 -17.70
C LEU A 216 -21.95 -28.22 -18.19
N LEU A 217 -22.29 -27.30 -17.29
CA LEU A 217 -22.56 -25.91 -17.65
C LEU A 217 -21.26 -25.15 -17.98
N ASP A 218 -21.35 -24.11 -18.84
CA ASP A 218 -20.19 -23.31 -19.24
C ASP A 218 -19.65 -22.48 -18.04
N PRO A 219 -18.39 -22.72 -17.60
CA PRO A 219 -17.79 -21.97 -16.50
C PRO A 219 -17.71 -20.46 -16.75
N ARG A 220 -17.75 -19.98 -18.00
CA ARG A 220 -17.74 -18.54 -18.33
C ARG A 220 -18.96 -17.79 -17.83
N LEU A 221 -20.05 -18.49 -17.51
CA LEU A 221 -21.25 -17.90 -16.92
C LEU A 221 -21.12 -17.66 -15.41
N SER A 222 -19.97 -18.03 -14.82
CA SER A 222 -19.73 -17.85 -13.39
C SER A 222 -19.71 -16.38 -12.99
N ARG A 223 -20.16 -16.12 -11.75
CA ARG A 223 -20.15 -14.77 -11.15
C ARG A 223 -19.47 -14.82 -9.80
N LEU A 224 -18.61 -13.85 -9.52
CA LEU A 224 -17.99 -13.68 -8.23
C LEU A 224 -18.61 -12.47 -7.53
N GLN A 225 -19.22 -12.70 -6.38
CA GLN A 225 -19.89 -11.65 -5.61
C GLN A 225 -19.05 -11.27 -4.39
N PHE A 226 -18.89 -9.97 -4.16
CA PHE A 226 -18.24 -9.39 -2.98
C PHE A 226 -19.11 -8.25 -2.44
N GLY A 227 -19.71 -8.44 -1.27
CA GLY A 227 -20.75 -7.55 -0.76
C GLY A 227 -21.91 -7.40 -1.75
N HIS A 228 -22.18 -6.16 -2.17
CA HIS A 228 -23.20 -5.82 -3.17
C HIS A 228 -22.69 -5.85 -4.62
N ARG A 229 -21.38 -6.07 -4.82
CA ARG A 229 -20.75 -6.06 -6.14
C ARG A 229 -20.75 -7.45 -6.75
N VAL A 230 -20.96 -7.50 -8.07
CA VAL A 230 -20.94 -8.74 -8.85
C VAL A 230 -19.99 -8.57 -10.01
N ILE A 231 -18.94 -9.38 -10.03
CA ILE A 231 -17.95 -9.47 -11.08
C ILE A 231 -18.37 -10.61 -12.00
N LYS A 232 -18.39 -10.35 -13.30
CA LYS A 232 -18.91 -11.24 -14.34
C LYS A 232 -17.81 -11.52 -15.35
N GLU A 233 -18.11 -12.43 -16.28
CA GLU A 233 -17.30 -12.70 -17.48
C GLU A 233 -15.84 -13.06 -17.14
N PRO A 234 -15.61 -14.08 -16.30
CA PRO A 234 -14.25 -14.53 -16.04
C PRO A 234 -13.58 -15.03 -17.32
N GLU A 235 -12.29 -14.79 -17.45
CA GLU A 235 -11.47 -15.52 -18.40
C GLU A 235 -11.33 -16.98 -17.93
N LEU A 236 -11.34 -17.91 -18.89
CA LEU A 236 -11.38 -19.34 -18.62
C LEU A 236 -10.20 -20.04 -19.27
N ASP A 237 -9.34 -20.64 -18.44
CA ASP A 237 -8.27 -21.53 -18.87
C ASP A 237 -8.58 -22.97 -18.41
N LEU A 238 -8.78 -23.88 -19.36
CA LEU A 238 -9.15 -25.28 -19.10
C LEU A 238 -7.97 -26.21 -19.36
N LYS A 239 -7.63 -27.01 -18.36
CA LYS A 239 -6.70 -28.14 -18.46
C LYS A 239 -7.41 -29.40 -18.97
N VAL A 240 -8.66 -29.59 -18.55
CA VAL A 240 -9.52 -30.70 -19.00
C VAL A 240 -10.83 -30.11 -19.51
N ARG A 241 -11.20 -30.48 -20.74
CA ARG A 241 -12.39 -29.98 -21.44
C ARG A 241 -13.25 -31.13 -21.97
N ASN A 242 -13.94 -31.83 -21.07
CA ASN A 242 -14.94 -32.81 -21.42
C ASN A 242 -16.28 -32.43 -20.77
N TYR A 243 -17.24 -31.97 -21.56
CA TYR A 243 -18.53 -31.56 -21.00
C TYR A 243 -19.42 -32.74 -20.61
N GLY A 244 -19.17 -33.95 -21.14
CA GLY A 244 -20.13 -35.05 -21.09
C GLY A 244 -21.42 -34.72 -21.85
N ASP A 245 -22.28 -35.71 -22.05
CA ASP A 245 -23.69 -35.54 -22.48
C ASP A 245 -24.37 -36.92 -22.53
N HIS A 246 -25.70 -36.99 -22.55
CA HIS A 246 -26.47 -38.20 -22.84
C HIS A 246 -26.01 -39.46 -22.05
N GLY A 247 -25.75 -39.31 -20.75
CA GLY A 247 -25.27 -40.38 -19.87
C GLY A 247 -23.76 -40.69 -19.99
N VAL A 248 -23.02 -39.91 -20.77
CA VAL A 248 -21.56 -39.96 -20.82
C VAL A 248 -20.99 -39.01 -19.75
N PRO A 249 -20.12 -39.50 -18.85
CA PRO A 249 -19.52 -38.66 -17.83
C PRO A 249 -18.69 -37.49 -18.40
N GLY A 250 -18.87 -36.33 -17.80
CA GLY A 250 -18.15 -35.08 -18.09
C GLY A 250 -17.22 -34.68 -16.96
N VAL A 251 -16.08 -34.07 -17.31
CA VAL A 251 -15.14 -33.44 -16.39
C VAL A 251 -14.61 -32.14 -17.00
N LEU A 252 -14.73 -31.04 -16.26
CA LEU A 252 -14.06 -29.78 -16.54
C LEU A 252 -13.08 -29.48 -15.41
N GLU A 253 -11.84 -29.15 -15.75
CA GLU A 253 -10.83 -28.73 -14.77
C GLU A 253 -10.05 -27.55 -15.33
N GLY A 254 -9.90 -26.50 -14.52
CA GLY A 254 -9.29 -25.27 -15.00
C GLY A 254 -9.23 -24.17 -13.95
N THR A 255 -9.02 -22.95 -14.43
CA THR A 255 -8.99 -21.73 -13.62
C THR A 255 -9.95 -20.71 -14.20
N LEU A 256 -10.70 -20.06 -13.31
CA LEU A 256 -11.49 -18.87 -13.60
C LEU A 256 -10.68 -17.64 -13.16
N GLU A 257 -10.49 -16.70 -14.06
CA GLU A 257 -9.80 -15.45 -13.81
C GLU A 257 -10.79 -14.29 -13.81
N PHE A 258 -10.89 -13.59 -12.68
CA PHE A 258 -11.73 -12.43 -12.50
C PHE A 258 -10.86 -11.17 -12.39
N ALA A 259 -11.11 -10.18 -13.24
CA ALA A 259 -10.51 -8.86 -13.14
C ALA A 259 -11.31 -7.97 -12.16
N PHE A 260 -10.60 -7.35 -11.23
CA PHE A 260 -11.12 -6.43 -10.23
C PHE A 260 -10.76 -4.99 -10.59
N ASP A 261 -11.57 -4.06 -10.12
CA ASP A 261 -11.17 -2.65 -10.07
C ASP A 261 -10.38 -2.35 -8.78
N SER A 262 -9.66 -1.22 -8.78
CA SER A 262 -8.90 -0.74 -7.62
C SER A 262 -9.73 -0.50 -6.36
N SER A 263 -11.06 -0.50 -6.44
CA SER A 263 -11.94 -0.31 -5.28
C SER A 263 -12.42 -1.60 -4.62
N THR A 264 -12.03 -2.77 -5.16
CA THR A 264 -12.30 -4.05 -4.48
C THR A 264 -11.16 -4.41 -3.54
N ARG A 265 -11.50 -4.52 -2.25
CA ARG A 265 -10.66 -5.02 -1.17
C ARG A 265 -10.03 -6.36 -1.53
N ILE A 266 -8.74 -6.55 -1.26
CA ILE A 266 -8.03 -7.81 -1.44
C ILE A 266 -8.66 -8.90 -0.57
N CYS A 267 -8.93 -8.57 0.69
CA CYS A 267 -9.39 -9.51 1.70
C CYS A 267 -10.91 -9.49 1.84
N GLY A 268 -11.46 -10.63 2.27
CA GLY A 268 -12.85 -10.74 2.68
C GLY A 268 -13.54 -12.01 2.17
N GLU A 269 -14.86 -12.02 2.34
CA GLU A 269 -15.71 -13.11 1.89
C GLU A 269 -16.25 -12.86 0.49
N TYR A 270 -16.09 -13.85 -0.37
CA TYR A 270 -16.56 -13.88 -1.73
C TYR A 270 -17.53 -15.03 -1.90
N THR A 271 -18.54 -14.84 -2.73
CA THR A 271 -19.48 -15.89 -3.11
C THR A 271 -19.34 -16.18 -4.58
N LEU A 272 -18.86 -17.38 -4.92
CA LEU A 272 -18.81 -17.86 -6.30
C LEU A 272 -20.12 -18.56 -6.64
N HIS A 273 -20.79 -18.03 -7.66
CA HIS A 273 -21.91 -18.64 -8.36
C HIS A 273 -21.36 -19.31 -9.62
N TYR A 274 -21.03 -20.59 -9.54
CA TYR A 274 -20.41 -21.33 -10.65
C TYR A 274 -21.41 -21.59 -11.77
N ALA A 275 -21.03 -21.21 -13.00
CA ALA A 275 -21.79 -21.37 -14.24
C ALA A 275 -23.21 -20.76 -14.25
N GLY A 276 -23.53 -19.88 -13.29
CA GLY A 276 -24.83 -19.21 -13.18
C GLY A 276 -25.29 -19.09 -11.73
N VAL A 277 -26.23 -18.19 -11.47
CA VAL A 277 -26.80 -17.99 -10.12
C VAL A 277 -27.85 -19.08 -9.87
N GLY A 278 -27.67 -19.86 -8.81
CA GLY A 278 -28.63 -20.89 -8.39
C GLY A 278 -28.45 -22.26 -9.05
N GLU A 279 -27.60 -22.37 -10.07
CA GLU A 279 -27.28 -23.62 -10.78
C GLU A 279 -26.63 -24.66 -9.86
N TYR A 280 -25.75 -24.20 -8.97
CA TYR A 280 -25.07 -25.03 -7.98
C TYR A 280 -25.35 -24.51 -6.56
N LYS A 281 -25.69 -25.41 -5.62
CA LYS A 281 -25.97 -25.09 -4.21
C LYS A 281 -25.18 -25.98 -3.22
N PRO A 282 -24.77 -25.43 -2.05
CA PRO A 282 -24.84 -24.00 -1.71
C PRO A 282 -23.87 -23.19 -2.61
N ALA A 283 -24.11 -21.88 -2.73
CA ALA A 283 -23.12 -21.02 -3.38
C ALA A 283 -21.78 -21.13 -2.62
N LEU A 284 -20.69 -21.15 -3.36
CA LEU A 284 -19.37 -21.41 -2.79
C LEU A 284 -18.86 -20.15 -2.07
N LYS A 285 -18.86 -20.18 -0.74
CA LYS A 285 -18.25 -19.14 0.08
C LYS A 285 -16.74 -19.33 0.10
N LEU A 286 -16.03 -18.38 -0.48
CA LEU A 286 -14.59 -18.34 -0.60
C LEU A 286 -14.06 -17.17 0.22
N GLU A 287 -13.21 -17.46 1.19
CA GLU A 287 -12.55 -16.43 1.98
C GLU A 287 -11.16 -16.17 1.40
N LEU A 288 -10.73 -14.90 1.38
CA LEU A 288 -9.34 -14.50 1.21
C LEU A 288 -8.88 -13.76 2.46
N ARG A 289 -7.81 -14.28 3.06
CA ARG A 289 -7.08 -13.63 4.15
C ARG A 289 -5.69 -13.28 3.67
N ARG A 290 -5.14 -12.17 4.16
CA ARG A 290 -3.76 -11.80 3.88
C ARG A 290 -2.89 -12.23 5.05
N GLU A 291 -1.84 -12.99 4.74
CA GLU A 291 -0.79 -13.33 5.68
C GLU A 291 0.47 -12.55 5.31
N PRO A 292 1.29 -12.15 6.30
CA PRO A 292 2.49 -11.40 6.01
C PRO A 292 3.48 -12.32 5.30
N ASN A 293 4.07 -11.83 4.20
CA ASN A 293 5.11 -12.59 3.51
C ASN A 293 6.47 -12.45 4.26
N GLN A 294 7.47 -13.24 3.86
CA GLN A 294 8.79 -13.20 4.50
C GLN A 294 9.48 -11.82 4.42
N SER A 295 9.31 -11.11 3.30
CA SER A 295 9.85 -9.76 3.10
C SER A 295 9.25 -8.77 4.10
N GLN A 296 7.93 -8.79 4.29
CA GLN A 296 7.20 -7.93 5.24
C GLN A 296 7.58 -8.20 6.69
N LEU A 297 7.68 -9.48 7.07
CA LEU A 297 8.17 -9.87 8.41
C LEU A 297 9.61 -9.40 8.64
N GLN A 298 10.48 -9.55 7.63
CA GLN A 298 11.86 -9.10 7.70
C GLN A 298 11.97 -7.58 7.81
N VAL A 299 11.17 -6.82 7.04
CA VAL A 299 11.09 -5.36 7.15
C VAL A 299 10.69 -4.95 8.57
N SER A 300 9.62 -5.54 9.12
CA SER A 300 9.17 -5.24 10.49
C SER A 300 10.29 -5.46 11.52
N LYS A 301 10.97 -6.62 11.46
CA LYS A 301 12.10 -6.96 12.32
C LYS A 301 13.28 -5.98 12.18
N LEU A 302 13.63 -5.61 10.94
CA LEU A 302 14.72 -4.66 10.66
C LEU A 302 14.37 -3.26 11.17
N LEU A 303 13.12 -2.80 11.03
CA LEU A 303 12.69 -1.50 11.55
C LEU A 303 12.68 -1.49 13.08
N GLY A 304 12.20 -2.56 13.73
CA GLY A 304 12.24 -2.70 15.19
C GLY A 304 13.66 -2.61 15.75
N GLY A 305 14.61 -3.36 15.17
CA GLY A 305 16.01 -3.30 15.58
C GLY A 305 16.69 -1.96 15.29
N TYR A 306 16.34 -1.32 14.17
CA TYR A 306 16.85 0.01 13.83
C TYR A 306 16.40 1.07 14.84
N CYS A 307 15.11 1.09 15.18
CA CYS A 307 14.56 1.98 16.19
C CYS A 307 15.14 1.70 17.58
N GLY A 308 15.29 0.43 17.96
CA GLY A 308 15.97 0.04 19.18
C GLY A 308 17.37 0.63 19.28
N LYS A 309 18.13 0.59 18.18
CA LYS A 309 19.49 1.16 18.17
C LYS A 309 19.51 2.69 18.17
N GLU A 310 18.60 3.34 17.45
CA GLU A 310 18.47 4.80 17.50
C GLU A 310 18.08 5.29 18.91
N PHE A 311 17.23 4.54 19.64
CA PHE A 311 16.81 4.88 21.00
C PHE A 311 17.95 4.76 22.01
N GLU A 312 18.76 3.71 21.93
CA GLU A 312 19.97 3.57 22.75
C GLU A 312 20.93 4.75 22.58
N LEU A 313 21.02 5.29 21.36
CA LEU A 313 21.90 6.41 21.04
C LEU A 313 21.29 7.78 21.36
N SER A 314 19.99 7.86 21.68
CA SER A 314 19.32 9.13 22.01
C SER A 314 19.46 9.53 23.49
N GLU A 315 20.39 8.94 24.24
CA GLU A 315 20.64 9.19 25.67
C GLU A 315 19.39 8.99 26.55
N SER A 316 18.42 8.20 26.05
CA SER A 316 17.16 7.95 26.72
C SER A 316 17.30 6.80 27.72
N ALA A 317 16.72 6.95 28.91
CA ALA A 317 16.78 5.90 29.93
C ALA A 317 15.79 4.76 29.61
N GLY A 318 16.26 3.52 29.77
CA GLY A 318 15.45 2.30 29.63
C GLY A 318 15.76 1.47 28.38
N SER A 319 15.02 0.38 28.19
CA SER A 319 15.14 -0.50 27.03
C SER A 319 13.99 -0.26 26.05
N TYR A 320 14.30 -0.11 24.77
CA TYR A 320 13.30 -0.04 23.71
C TYR A 320 12.72 -1.43 23.39
N GLY A 321 11.41 -1.50 23.17
CA GLY A 321 10.70 -2.73 22.82
C GLY A 321 10.85 -3.13 21.35
N ASP A 322 12.03 -3.55 20.89
CA ASP A 322 12.26 -3.97 19.49
C ASP A 322 11.27 -5.05 19.02
N ALA A 323 11.03 -6.05 19.88
CA ALA A 323 10.11 -7.15 19.61
C ALA A 323 8.67 -6.66 19.47
N GLN A 324 8.27 -5.68 20.28
CA GLN A 324 6.94 -5.07 20.19
C GLN A 324 6.72 -4.42 18.82
N VAL A 325 7.74 -3.74 18.26
CA VAL A 325 7.65 -3.18 16.90
C VAL A 325 7.56 -4.30 15.87
N ALA A 326 8.40 -5.33 15.98
CA ALA A 326 8.45 -6.45 15.04
C ALA A 326 7.11 -7.21 14.98
N GLU A 327 6.45 -7.38 16.13
CA GLU A 327 5.17 -8.08 16.30
C GLU A 327 3.96 -7.21 15.93
N ALA A 328 4.10 -5.88 15.90
CA ALA A 328 3.01 -4.94 15.58
C ALA A 328 2.78 -4.74 14.06
N LEU A 329 3.03 -5.78 13.26
CA LEU A 329 2.87 -5.75 11.82
C LEU A 329 1.38 -5.74 11.44
N GLN A 330 0.98 -4.78 10.61
CA GLN A 330 -0.37 -4.62 10.07
C GLN A 330 -0.36 -4.70 8.55
N LEU A 331 -1.33 -5.42 7.98
CA LEU A 331 -1.46 -5.62 6.54
C LEU A 331 -2.71 -4.90 6.02
N ALA A 332 -2.66 -3.57 6.05
CA ALA A 332 -3.76 -2.75 5.56
C ALA A 332 -4.10 -3.09 4.11
N ASP A 333 -5.39 -3.29 3.85
CA ASP A 333 -5.93 -3.55 2.52
C ASP A 333 -6.05 -2.24 1.76
N THR A 334 -5.02 -1.90 0.99
CA THR A 334 -4.99 -0.70 0.17
C THR A 334 -5.49 -0.98 -1.25
N PRO A 335 -6.06 0.01 -1.96
CA PRO A 335 -6.39 -0.12 -3.37
C PRO A 335 -5.23 -0.70 -4.19
N GLN A 336 -5.57 -1.61 -5.10
CA GLN A 336 -4.59 -2.30 -5.94
C GLN A 336 -4.33 -1.52 -7.23
N GLN A 337 -3.08 -1.52 -7.68
CA GLN A 337 -2.71 -0.96 -8.97
C GLN A 337 -3.29 -1.80 -10.10
N GLU A 338 -3.70 -1.14 -11.17
CA GLU A 338 -4.26 -1.77 -12.38
C GLU A 338 -3.17 -1.89 -13.48
N SER A 339 -1.97 -1.38 -13.21
CA SER A 339 -0.79 -1.46 -14.08
C SER A 339 0.42 -1.99 -13.32
N ALA A 340 1.43 -2.52 -14.02
CA ALA A 340 2.67 -2.97 -13.40
C ALA A 340 3.58 -1.81 -12.94
N HIS A 341 3.29 -0.56 -13.38
CA HIS A 341 4.27 0.53 -13.36
C HIS A 341 3.98 1.66 -12.35
N ASP A 342 2.84 1.61 -11.66
CA ASP A 342 2.39 2.73 -10.83
C ASP A 342 2.74 2.58 -9.34
N CYS A 343 3.38 1.49 -8.93
CA CYS A 343 3.66 1.18 -7.52
C CYS A 343 4.41 2.31 -6.79
N GLY A 344 5.41 2.92 -7.43
CA GLY A 344 6.12 4.07 -6.87
C GLY A 344 5.24 5.32 -6.71
N PHE A 345 4.27 5.54 -7.61
CA PHE A 345 3.31 6.64 -7.48
C PHE A 345 2.28 6.40 -6.37
N PHE A 346 1.87 5.16 -6.14
CA PHE A 346 1.03 4.80 -4.99
C PHE A 346 1.73 5.14 -3.67
N ILE A 347 3.01 4.77 -3.52
CA ILE A 347 3.81 5.15 -2.33
C ILE A 347 3.86 6.68 -2.19
N LEU A 348 4.22 7.39 -3.26
CA LEU A 348 4.32 8.84 -3.22
C LEU A 348 3.00 9.47 -2.74
N GLU A 349 1.88 9.07 -3.33
CA GLU A 349 0.56 9.59 -2.97
C GLU A 349 0.15 9.23 -1.53
N GLN A 350 0.47 8.02 -1.05
CA GLN A 350 0.27 7.64 0.35
C GLN A 350 1.07 8.55 1.30
N VAL A 351 2.36 8.80 1.01
CA VAL A 351 3.19 9.71 1.80
C VAL A 351 2.64 11.14 1.77
N LEU A 352 2.25 11.66 0.61
CA LEU A 352 1.67 13.00 0.47
C LEU A 352 0.35 13.15 1.25
N ARG A 353 -0.45 12.08 1.37
CA ARG A 353 -1.66 12.06 2.22
C ARG A 353 -1.32 12.07 3.71
N LEU A 354 -0.34 11.26 4.12
CA LEU A 354 0.12 11.20 5.52
C LEU A 354 0.74 12.51 5.99
N LEU A 355 1.43 13.25 5.11
CA LEU A 355 2.00 14.57 5.40
C LEU A 355 0.95 15.65 5.75
N GLN A 356 -0.33 15.39 5.49
CA GLN A 356 -1.44 16.28 5.84
C GLN A 356 -1.94 16.07 7.28
N LEU A 357 -1.46 15.04 7.96
CA LEU A 357 -1.89 14.69 9.30
C LEU A 357 -1.00 15.37 10.34
N SER A 358 -1.59 15.65 11.51
CA SER A 358 -0.80 16.06 12.67
C SER A 358 -0.01 14.87 13.24
N PRO A 359 1.09 15.12 13.97
CA PRO A 359 1.83 14.06 14.65
C PRO A 359 0.94 13.23 15.60
N THR A 360 0.05 13.90 16.32
CA THR A 360 -0.92 13.25 17.22
C THR A 360 -1.89 12.36 16.46
N ALA A 361 -2.45 12.83 15.33
CA ALA A 361 -3.36 12.02 14.52
C ALA A 361 -2.65 10.76 13.98
N LEU A 362 -1.40 10.89 13.51
CA LEU A 362 -0.58 9.74 13.12
C LEU A 362 -0.40 8.78 14.29
N ARG A 363 0.01 9.25 15.47
CA ARG A 363 0.19 8.37 16.64
C ARG A 363 -1.11 7.64 17.02
N SER A 364 -2.26 8.31 16.96
CA SER A 364 -3.56 7.69 17.20
C SER A 364 -3.95 6.63 16.18
N LEU A 365 -3.34 6.61 14.97
CA LEU A 365 -3.55 5.52 14.01
C LEU A 365 -2.85 4.23 14.43
N ALA A 366 -1.80 4.29 15.27
CA ALA A 366 -1.06 3.10 15.67
C ALA A 366 -1.89 2.11 16.50
N SER A 367 -2.94 2.57 17.18
CA SER A 367 -3.87 1.73 17.95
C SER A 367 -5.09 1.28 17.15
N LYS A 368 -5.19 1.64 15.87
CA LYS A 368 -6.34 1.28 15.04
C LYS A 368 -6.20 -0.13 14.47
N SER A 369 -7.36 -0.75 14.24
CA SER A 369 -7.44 -2.06 13.61
C SER A 369 -7.00 -1.99 12.14
N THR A 370 -6.64 -3.14 11.57
CA THR A 370 -6.31 -3.23 10.15
C THR A 370 -7.50 -2.81 9.28
N GLU A 371 -8.72 -3.10 9.72
CA GLU A 371 -9.98 -2.73 9.07
C GLU A 371 -10.22 -1.21 9.08
N ASP A 372 -9.95 -0.55 10.21
CA ASP A 372 -10.04 0.90 10.33
C ASP A 372 -9.05 1.58 9.40
N ILE A 373 -7.80 1.12 9.38
CA ILE A 373 -6.77 1.65 8.46
C ILE A 373 -7.16 1.38 7.01
N ALA A 374 -7.66 0.20 6.67
CA ALA A 374 -8.13 -0.13 5.32
C ALA A 374 -9.36 0.66 4.88
N SER A 375 -10.16 1.18 5.83
CA SER A 375 -11.33 2.01 5.55
C SER A 375 -10.98 3.45 5.15
N LEU A 376 -9.75 3.88 5.43
CA LEU A 376 -9.29 5.21 5.03
C LEU A 376 -9.32 5.35 3.51
N PRO A 377 -9.59 6.57 2.99
CA PRO A 377 -9.61 6.79 1.56
C PRO A 377 -8.18 6.82 1.04
N TRP A 378 -7.57 5.66 0.88
CA TRP A 378 -6.29 5.45 0.23
C TRP A 378 -6.40 5.74 -1.27
N PRO A 379 -5.28 6.06 -1.95
CA PRO A 379 -5.34 6.46 -3.34
C PRO A 379 -5.81 5.35 -4.25
N SER A 380 -6.79 5.65 -5.10
CA SER A 380 -7.21 4.77 -6.21
C SER A 380 -6.30 4.94 -7.43
N GLN A 381 -6.35 3.99 -8.38
CA GLN A 381 -5.62 4.10 -9.65
C GLN A 381 -5.94 5.41 -10.39
N ARG A 382 -7.22 5.81 -10.42
CA ARG A 382 -7.66 7.07 -11.04
C ARG A 382 -6.99 8.30 -10.43
N GLU A 383 -6.84 8.31 -9.11
CA GLU A 383 -6.19 9.42 -8.41
C GLU A 383 -4.68 9.44 -8.66
N VAL A 384 -4.05 8.26 -8.73
CA VAL A 384 -2.64 8.11 -9.09
C VAL A 384 -2.36 8.64 -10.50
N VAL A 385 -3.18 8.29 -11.48
CA VAL A 385 -3.07 8.81 -12.87
C VAL A 385 -3.21 10.34 -12.89
N LYS A 386 -4.19 10.89 -12.14
CA LYS A 386 -4.37 12.34 -12.01
C LYS A 386 -3.14 13.01 -11.37
N ARG A 387 -2.57 12.40 -10.32
CA ARG A 387 -1.35 12.91 -9.66
C ARG A 387 -0.18 12.88 -10.63
N LYS A 388 0.06 11.77 -11.32
CA LYS A 388 1.14 11.62 -12.31
C LYS A 388 1.11 12.74 -13.36
N LYS A 389 -0.08 13.02 -13.91
CA LYS A 389 -0.28 14.15 -14.83
C LYS A 389 0.10 15.50 -14.21
N LYS A 390 -0.38 15.79 -12.99
CA LYS A 390 -0.03 17.03 -12.26
C LYS A 390 1.47 17.16 -12.01
N LEU A 391 2.13 16.06 -11.63
CA LEU A 391 3.57 16.04 -11.35
C LEU A 391 4.39 16.28 -12.62
N ARG A 392 4.01 15.67 -13.75
CA ARG A 392 4.62 15.94 -15.07
C ARG A 392 4.51 17.41 -15.46
N GLU A 393 3.32 17.99 -15.32
CA GLU A 393 3.07 19.41 -15.64
C GLU A 393 3.92 20.35 -14.76
N ILE A 394 3.92 20.14 -13.42
CA ILE A 394 4.69 21.03 -12.54
C ILE A 394 6.20 20.84 -12.68
N THR A 395 6.69 19.63 -12.98
CA THR A 395 8.12 19.41 -13.26
C THR A 395 8.55 20.18 -14.49
N ALA A 396 7.74 20.20 -15.55
CA ALA A 396 8.02 21.02 -16.73
C ALA A 396 8.11 22.51 -16.37
N ASP A 397 7.17 23.03 -15.57
CA ASP A 397 7.21 24.42 -15.11
C ASP A 397 8.44 24.74 -14.26
N LEU A 398 8.86 23.82 -13.38
CA LEU A 398 10.08 23.97 -12.57
C LEU A 398 11.32 24.10 -13.46
N PHE A 399 11.45 23.28 -14.51
CA PHE A 399 12.56 23.40 -15.45
C PHE A 399 12.51 24.69 -16.29
N VAL A 400 11.32 25.16 -16.66
CA VAL A 400 11.15 26.46 -17.34
C VAL A 400 11.58 27.60 -16.42
N ALA A 401 11.12 27.57 -15.16
CA ALA A 401 11.51 28.56 -14.15
C ALA A 401 13.02 28.51 -13.86
N SER A 402 13.60 27.32 -13.82
CA SER A 402 15.04 27.09 -13.64
C SER A 402 15.86 27.78 -14.71
N ARG A 403 15.49 27.62 -15.98
CA ARG A 403 16.15 28.30 -17.11
C ARG A 403 15.97 29.81 -17.05
N ARG A 404 14.75 30.28 -16.76
CA ARG A 404 14.43 31.71 -16.66
C ARG A 404 15.21 32.41 -15.53
N GLN A 405 15.38 31.75 -14.39
CA GLN A 405 16.07 32.30 -13.22
C GLN A 405 17.56 31.91 -13.15
N ASN A 406 18.05 31.12 -14.10
CA ASN A 406 19.42 30.59 -14.14
C ASN A 406 19.86 29.93 -12.82
N THR A 407 19.00 29.09 -12.24
CA THR A 407 19.28 28.33 -11.01
C THR A 407 18.59 26.98 -11.04
N SER A 408 19.30 25.93 -10.61
CA SER A 408 18.75 24.58 -10.41
C SER A 408 18.18 24.36 -9.00
N ASP A 409 18.40 25.31 -8.07
CA ASP A 409 17.92 25.19 -6.69
C ASP A 409 16.42 25.52 -6.61
N SER A 410 15.61 24.48 -6.42
CA SER A 410 14.15 24.61 -6.32
C SER A 410 13.72 25.46 -5.12
N VAL A 411 14.52 25.56 -4.06
CA VAL A 411 14.23 26.47 -2.94
C VAL A 411 14.26 27.91 -3.41
N VAL A 412 15.26 28.29 -4.20
CA VAL A 412 15.40 29.65 -4.75
C VAL A 412 14.25 29.93 -5.72
N LEU A 413 13.97 28.98 -6.63
CA LEU A 413 12.86 29.12 -7.60
C LEU A 413 11.53 29.40 -6.93
N LEU A 414 11.19 28.61 -5.92
CA LEU A 414 9.89 28.69 -5.23
C LEU A 414 9.80 29.84 -4.24
N LYS A 415 10.93 30.40 -3.77
CA LYS A 415 10.95 31.65 -2.99
C LYS A 415 10.69 32.86 -3.89
N ASN A 416 11.23 32.85 -5.10
CA ASN A 416 11.12 33.96 -6.04
C ASN A 416 9.82 33.93 -6.87
N ASP A 417 9.15 32.79 -6.98
CA ASP A 417 7.92 32.62 -7.75
C ASP A 417 6.79 32.02 -6.89
N GLU A 418 5.98 32.89 -6.28
CA GLU A 418 4.85 32.47 -5.43
C GLU A 418 3.78 31.70 -6.21
N LEU A 419 3.55 32.03 -7.48
CA LEU A 419 2.56 31.35 -8.30
C LEU A 419 3.01 29.91 -8.59
N LEU A 420 4.28 29.71 -8.96
CA LEU A 420 4.87 28.39 -9.13
C LEU A 420 4.80 27.56 -7.84
N ARG A 421 5.09 28.18 -6.69
CA ARG A 421 4.96 27.54 -5.38
C ARG A 421 3.53 27.11 -5.07
N LYS A 422 2.53 27.96 -5.34
CA LYS A 422 1.11 27.61 -5.19
C LYS A 422 0.71 26.48 -6.13
N LYS A 423 1.14 26.52 -7.39
CA LYS A 423 0.88 25.47 -8.39
C LYS A 423 1.47 24.13 -7.95
N LEU A 424 2.70 24.13 -7.44
CA LEU A 424 3.36 22.93 -6.90
C LEU A 424 2.65 22.36 -5.68
N LEU A 425 2.21 23.21 -4.74
CA LEU A 425 1.42 22.75 -3.60
C LEU A 425 0.11 22.07 -4.05
N LEU A 426 -0.63 22.69 -4.97
CA LEU A 426 -1.87 22.11 -5.53
C LEU A 426 -1.63 20.83 -6.35
N ALA A 427 -0.42 20.68 -6.90
CA ALA A 427 0.01 19.48 -7.59
C ALA A 427 0.32 18.32 -6.65
N MET A 428 0.53 18.56 -5.35
CA MET A 428 0.85 17.54 -4.32
C MET A 428 -0.23 17.36 -3.24
N TRP A 429 -1.21 18.27 -3.16
CA TRP A 429 -2.23 18.29 -2.12
C TRP A 429 -3.65 18.23 -2.71
N GLU A 430 -4.44 17.20 -2.35
CA GLU A 430 -5.84 17.04 -2.82
C GLU A 430 -6.89 17.66 -1.87
N GLY A 431 -6.49 18.41 -0.84
CA GLY A 431 -7.43 18.96 0.12
C GLY A 431 -7.54 18.14 1.41
N PRO A 432 -8.36 18.59 2.39
CA PRO A 432 -8.39 18.02 3.75
C PRO A 432 -9.18 16.71 3.87
N TYR A 433 -9.61 16.10 2.76
CA TYR A 433 -10.49 14.94 2.78
C TYR A 433 -9.90 13.75 3.53
N PHE A 434 -8.63 13.42 3.26
CA PHE A 434 -7.93 12.34 3.95
C PHE A 434 -7.79 12.61 5.45
N ALA A 435 -7.36 13.83 5.83
CA ALA A 435 -7.24 14.22 7.23
C ALA A 435 -8.58 14.16 7.99
N ARG A 436 -9.70 14.56 7.35
CA ARG A 436 -11.04 14.44 7.93
C ARG A 436 -11.46 12.99 8.12
N ALA A 437 -11.18 12.11 7.14
CA ALA A 437 -11.49 10.69 7.26
C ALA A 437 -10.70 10.05 8.42
N VAL A 438 -9.42 10.40 8.57
CA VAL A 438 -8.59 9.98 9.70
C VAL A 438 -9.15 10.47 11.03
N ALA A 439 -9.56 11.75 11.11
CA ALA A 439 -10.18 12.29 12.32
C ALA A 439 -11.45 11.51 12.70
N ASN A 440 -12.31 11.17 11.74
CA ASN A 440 -13.52 10.38 11.99
C ASN A 440 -13.19 8.98 12.55
N VAL A 441 -12.20 8.29 11.97
CA VAL A 441 -11.74 6.97 12.45
C VAL A 441 -11.16 7.08 13.86
N ILE A 442 -10.42 8.15 14.15
CA ILE A 442 -9.84 8.40 15.48
C ILE A 442 -10.94 8.66 16.51
N SER A 443 -11.85 9.61 16.24
CA SER A 443 -12.93 10.02 17.14
C SER A 443 -13.97 8.92 17.40
N ALA A 444 -14.28 8.08 16.41
CA ALA A 444 -15.23 6.98 16.60
C ALA A 444 -14.82 6.01 17.72
N ALA A 445 -13.52 5.83 17.95
CA ALA A 445 -13.05 4.97 19.04
C ALA A 445 -13.17 5.60 20.43
N VAL A 446 -13.09 6.94 20.54
CA VAL A 446 -13.28 7.63 21.82
C VAL A 446 -14.75 7.49 22.26
N PHE A 447 -15.69 7.68 21.33
CA PHE A 447 -17.11 7.49 21.61
C PHE A 447 -17.49 6.03 21.92
N ALA A 448 -16.85 5.06 21.27
CA ALA A 448 -17.08 3.64 21.56
C ALA A 448 -16.59 3.24 22.97
N ALA A 449 -15.46 3.80 23.42
CA ALA A 449 -14.93 3.57 24.76
C ALA A 449 -15.84 4.19 25.85
N ASP A 450 -16.35 5.41 25.63
CA ASP A 450 -17.25 6.08 26.58
C ASP A 450 -18.62 5.36 26.70
N LEU A 451 -19.15 4.82 25.59
CA LEU A 451 -20.38 4.02 25.65
C LEU A 451 -20.21 2.73 26.46
N PHE A 452 -19.07 2.05 26.32
CA PHE A 452 -18.77 0.80 27.04
C PHE A 452 -18.55 1.02 28.54
N LEU A 453 -18.05 2.19 28.94
CA LEU A 453 -17.89 2.57 30.35
C LEU A 453 -19.18 3.11 30.99
N SER A 454 -20.18 3.50 30.18
CA SER A 454 -21.50 3.94 30.68
C SER A 454 -22.51 2.80 30.89
N GLN A 455 -22.16 1.57 30.49
CA GLN A 455 -23.03 0.37 30.58
C GLN A 455 -22.52 -0.71 31.55
N ASN A 456 -21.39 -0.46 32.23
CA ASN A 456 -20.88 -1.25 33.36
C ASN A 456 -20.81 -0.35 34.59
#